data_AF-A0A819HFK4-F1
#
_entry.id   AF-A0A819HFK4-F1
#
_cell.length_a   1.000
_cell.length_b   1.000
_cell.length_c   1.000
_cell.angle_alpha   90.00
_cell.angle_beta   90.00
_cell.angle_gamma   90.00
#
_symmetry.space_group_name_H-M   'P 1'
#
loop_
_entity.id
_entity.type
_entity.pdbx_description
1 polymer ?
#
loop_
_entity_poly.entity_id
_entity_poly.type
_entity_poly.pdbx_seq_one_letter_code
_entity_poly.pdbx_strand_id
1 'polypeptide(L)'
;MMNILFWLQYIATFLCILLLSIYTYVKSRLFGNSKRIPPLHNRDCKIAIIGGGIGGVSAGYALLRSGYKNITIYEARDTLGGNAKTHVWKHDHISITTGLSVLAWPTIFRNYIHLLNELDLKTTTVELPFFIHTREENSFFAHRKQFIHTQQYNKDLKRWDRMVKTVRYVTETLCGKEPSLYHFNFLNPFNFISMRFLSLLFGVSNQFWNNIVVPMYASSFLSTKISFIPSSILPTLDSLISLKPDRIPTMQTWLHTSTDVFDKMTKDIIIKTNHRINNVHVQRKENNQIMITIDNENIVYDRIIFACNSHATMNALNNGNNTNISFLLKLMLTSVTYAD
;
A
#
# COMPACT_ATOMS: atom_id res chain seq x y z
N MET A 1 13.93 42.26 5.09
CA MET A 1 12.56 42.34 4.54
C MET A 1 12.11 41.09 3.77
N MET A 2 13.00 40.36 3.08
CA MET A 2 12.65 39.18 2.25
C MET A 2 12.11 37.96 3.02
N ASN A 3 12.33 37.87 4.34
CA ASN A 3 11.85 36.75 5.18
C ASN A 3 10.36 36.86 5.56
N ILE A 4 9.83 38.07 5.77
CA ILE A 4 8.46 38.25 6.30
C ILE A 4 7.41 37.92 5.23
N LEU A 5 7.65 38.35 3.99
CA LEU A 5 6.77 38.03 2.85
C LEU A 5 6.73 36.52 2.56
N PHE A 6 7.87 35.83 2.68
CA PHE A 6 7.94 34.38 2.51
C PHE A 6 7.14 33.63 3.59
N TRP A 7 7.28 34.03 4.86
CA TRP A 7 6.50 33.46 5.96
C TRP A 7 5.00 33.77 5.85
N LEU A 8 4.62 34.98 5.44
CA LEU A 8 3.22 35.34 5.19
C LEU A 8 2.60 34.51 4.06
N GLN A 9 3.34 34.28 2.98
CA GLN A 9 2.87 33.45 1.87
C GLN A 9 2.74 31.98 2.29
N TYR A 10 3.66 31.48 3.11
CA TYR A 10 3.60 30.12 3.66
C TYR A 10 2.40 29.95 4.61
N ILE A 11 2.19 30.91 5.51
CA ILE A 11 1.04 30.93 6.43
C ILE A 11 -0.28 31.02 5.66
N ALA A 12 -0.37 31.88 4.63
CA ALA A 12 -1.56 31.99 3.80
C ALA A 12 -1.85 30.69 3.03
N THR A 13 -0.82 30.06 2.47
CA THR A 13 -0.96 28.78 1.76
C THR A 13 -1.39 27.66 2.72
N PHE A 14 -0.78 27.61 3.90
CA PHE A 14 -1.15 26.66 4.96
C PHE A 14 -2.59 26.87 5.44
N LEU A 15 -3.02 28.12 5.66
CA LEU A 15 -4.39 28.48 6.01
C LEU A 15 -5.39 28.08 4.91
N CYS A 16 -5.06 28.31 3.64
CA CYS A 16 -5.90 27.88 2.52
C CYS A 16 -6.05 26.35 2.49
N ILE A 17 -4.96 25.60 2.65
CA ILE A 17 -5.00 24.13 2.71
C ILE A 17 -5.83 23.65 3.92
N LEU A 18 -5.63 24.27 5.08
CA LEU A 18 -6.35 23.94 6.31
C LEU A 18 -7.85 24.22 6.16
N LEU A 19 -8.23 25.39 5.65
CA LEU A 19 -9.62 25.78 5.43
C LEU A 19 -10.30 24.92 4.38
N LEU A 20 -9.63 24.61 3.27
CA LEU A 20 -10.16 23.73 2.23
C LEU A 20 -10.39 22.31 2.77
N SER A 21 -9.52 21.86 3.65
CA SER A 21 -9.60 20.56 4.31
C SER A 21 -10.69 20.48 5.36
N ILE A 22 -10.84 21.52 6.18
CA ILE A 22 -11.97 21.66 7.11
C ILE A 22 -13.27 21.70 6.32
N TYR A 23 -13.34 22.48 5.23
CA TYR A 23 -14.51 22.55 4.36
C TYR A 23 -14.86 21.18 3.77
N THR A 24 -13.88 20.45 3.22
CA THR A 24 -14.12 19.11 2.66
C THR A 24 -14.53 18.10 3.73
N TYR A 25 -13.91 18.14 4.92
CA TYR A 25 -14.27 17.30 6.06
C TYR A 25 -15.71 17.58 6.51
N VAL A 26 -16.04 18.84 6.78
CA VAL A 26 -17.39 19.28 7.19
C VAL A 26 -18.42 18.94 6.11
N LYS A 27 -18.09 19.18 4.84
CA LYS A 27 -18.96 18.83 3.71
C LYS A 27 -19.22 17.33 3.61
N SER A 28 -18.18 16.51 3.79
CA SER A 28 -18.31 15.04 3.74
C SER A 28 -19.15 14.50 4.90
N ARG A 29 -19.09 15.13 6.08
CA ARG A 29 -19.75 14.67 7.30
C ARG A 29 -21.19 15.18 7.42
N LEU A 30 -21.45 16.43 7.00
CA LEU A 30 -22.77 17.06 7.05
C LEU A 30 -23.60 16.78 5.79
N PHE A 31 -22.97 16.71 4.62
CA PHE A 31 -23.61 16.49 3.32
C PHE A 31 -23.13 15.19 2.67
N GLY A 32 -22.78 14.19 3.49
CA GLY A 32 -22.41 12.84 3.09
C GLY A 32 -23.56 12.08 2.44
N ASN A 33 -24.18 12.66 1.43
CA ASN A 33 -24.90 11.90 0.44
C ASN A 33 -23.85 11.03 -0.24
N SER A 34 -23.91 9.72 0.02
CA SER A 34 -23.44 8.71 -0.93
C SER A 34 -23.84 9.21 -2.31
N LYS A 35 -22.89 9.73 -3.09
CA LYS A 35 -23.17 10.11 -4.47
C LYS A 35 -23.78 8.85 -5.07
N ARG A 36 -25.07 8.91 -5.44
CA ARG A 36 -25.71 7.83 -6.19
C ARG A 36 -24.75 7.58 -7.35
N ILE A 37 -24.16 6.38 -7.37
CA ILE A 37 -23.27 5.97 -8.44
C ILE A 37 -24.14 6.15 -9.70
N PRO A 38 -23.74 7.03 -10.64
CA PRO A 38 -24.54 7.26 -11.82
C PRO A 38 -24.82 5.91 -12.49
N PRO A 39 -26.03 5.70 -13.05
CA PRO A 39 -26.38 4.43 -13.67
C PRO A 39 -25.28 4.05 -14.67
N LEU A 40 -24.71 2.85 -14.47
CA LEU A 40 -23.58 2.33 -15.23
C LEU A 40 -23.96 2.32 -16.72
N HIS A 41 -23.56 3.37 -17.45
CA HIS A 41 -23.78 3.45 -18.88
C HIS A 41 -22.90 2.41 -19.59
N ASN A 42 -23.54 1.56 -20.39
CA ASN A 42 -22.98 0.54 -21.26
C ASN A 42 -22.07 -0.51 -20.56
N ARG A 43 -22.69 -1.59 -20.06
CA ARG A 43 -21.98 -2.76 -19.48
C ARG A 43 -21.35 -3.68 -20.52
N ASP A 44 -21.67 -3.49 -21.79
CA ASP A 44 -21.10 -4.25 -22.91
C ASP A 44 -19.82 -3.59 -23.47
N CYS A 45 -19.35 -2.50 -22.87
CA CYS A 45 -18.09 -1.87 -23.27
C CYS A 45 -16.88 -2.79 -23.04
N LYS A 46 -15.89 -2.69 -23.94
CA LYS A 46 -14.62 -3.42 -23.86
C LYS A 46 -13.65 -2.66 -22.96
N ILE A 47 -13.14 -3.33 -21.93
CA ILE A 47 -12.25 -2.76 -20.92
C ILE A 47 -10.92 -3.50 -20.94
N ALA A 48 -9.83 -2.77 -21.17
CA ALA A 48 -8.47 -3.27 -20.97
C ALA A 48 -7.94 -2.89 -19.59
N ILE A 49 -7.31 -3.83 -18.90
CA ILE A 49 -6.63 -3.60 -17.62
C ILE A 49 -5.16 -3.95 -17.81
N ILE A 50 -4.28 -2.98 -17.59
CA ILE A 50 -2.83 -3.14 -17.77
C ILE A 50 -2.17 -3.40 -16.42
N GLY A 51 -1.75 -4.65 -16.18
CA GLY A 51 -1.13 -5.12 -14.95
C GLY A 51 -1.97 -6.20 -14.26
N GLY A 52 -1.42 -7.41 -14.17
CA GLY A 52 -2.00 -8.60 -13.55
C GLY A 52 -1.66 -8.75 -12.06
N GLY A 53 -1.30 -7.66 -11.38
CA GLY A 53 -1.16 -7.63 -9.92
C GLY A 53 -2.52 -7.55 -9.21
N ILE A 54 -2.50 -7.58 -7.87
CA ILE A 54 -3.74 -7.54 -7.07
C ILE A 54 -4.64 -6.35 -7.39
N GLY A 55 -4.07 -5.19 -7.72
CA GLY A 55 -4.84 -4.00 -8.11
C GLY A 55 -5.64 -4.20 -9.40
N GLY A 56 -5.02 -4.73 -10.45
CA GLY A 56 -5.67 -4.95 -11.74
C GLY A 56 -6.67 -6.10 -11.69
N VAL A 57 -6.31 -7.19 -11.01
CA VAL A 57 -7.19 -8.34 -10.82
C VAL A 57 -8.40 -7.97 -9.95
N SER A 58 -8.21 -7.15 -8.91
CA SER A 58 -9.34 -6.61 -8.12
C SER A 58 -10.24 -5.69 -8.93
N ALA A 59 -9.68 -4.86 -9.82
CA ALA A 59 -10.46 -4.02 -10.72
C ALA A 59 -11.30 -4.88 -11.67
N GLY A 60 -10.70 -5.89 -12.30
CA GLY A 60 -11.40 -6.84 -13.17
C GLY A 60 -12.52 -7.58 -12.44
N TYR A 61 -12.22 -8.13 -11.25
CA TYR A 61 -13.20 -8.82 -10.41
C TYR A 61 -14.39 -7.93 -10.04
N ALA A 62 -14.12 -6.69 -9.60
CA ALA A 62 -15.16 -5.74 -9.22
C ALA A 62 -16.03 -5.32 -10.43
N LEU A 63 -15.42 -5.16 -11.61
CA LEU A 63 -16.15 -4.87 -12.86
C LEU A 63 -17.05 -6.03 -13.26
N LEU A 64 -16.54 -7.26 -13.22
CA LEU A 64 -17.32 -8.47 -13.51
C LEU A 64 -18.54 -8.58 -12.59
N ARG A 65 -18.33 -8.40 -11.27
CA ARG A 65 -19.39 -8.37 -10.26
C ARG A 65 -20.39 -7.22 -10.44
N SER A 66 -19.97 -6.14 -11.09
CA SER A 66 -20.83 -5.01 -11.46
C SER A 66 -21.58 -5.24 -12.79
N GLY A 67 -21.39 -6.40 -13.43
CA GLY A 67 -22.09 -6.83 -14.63
C GLY A 67 -21.40 -6.47 -15.95
N TYR A 68 -20.14 -6.01 -15.92
CA TYR A 68 -19.32 -5.86 -17.13
C TYR A 68 -18.84 -7.23 -17.60
N LYS A 69 -18.91 -7.49 -18.91
CA LYS A 69 -18.58 -8.82 -19.47
C LYS A 69 -17.30 -8.85 -20.31
N ASN A 70 -16.92 -7.72 -20.90
CA ASN A 70 -15.85 -7.65 -21.89
C ASN A 70 -14.57 -7.08 -21.28
N ILE A 71 -13.95 -7.84 -20.38
CA ILE A 71 -12.76 -7.43 -19.62
C ILE A 71 -11.55 -8.26 -20.08
N THR A 72 -10.46 -7.57 -20.42
CA THR A 72 -9.16 -8.20 -20.72
C THR A 72 -8.10 -7.67 -19.77
N ILE A 73 -7.41 -8.55 -19.05
CA ILE A 73 -6.24 -8.23 -18.23
C ILE A 73 -4.98 -8.58 -19.01
N TYR A 74 -4.08 -7.61 -19.16
CA TYR A 74 -2.76 -7.77 -19.75
C TYR A 74 -1.71 -7.82 -18.65
N GLU A 75 -0.86 -8.84 -18.65
CA GLU A 75 0.26 -9.01 -17.74
C GLU A 75 1.55 -9.21 -18.52
N ALA A 76 2.59 -8.44 -18.15
CA ALA A 76 3.87 -8.46 -18.84
C ALA A 76 4.65 -9.77 -18.59
N ARG A 77 4.44 -10.41 -17.43
CA ARG A 77 5.04 -11.70 -17.07
C ARG A 77 4.15 -12.86 -17.52
N ASP A 78 4.71 -14.06 -17.42
CA ASP A 78 4.04 -15.33 -17.71
C ASP A 78 2.94 -15.69 -16.69
N THR A 79 2.99 -15.11 -15.48
CA THR A 79 2.02 -15.35 -14.40
C THR A 79 1.42 -14.06 -13.83
N LEU A 80 0.17 -14.13 -13.38
CA LEU A 80 -0.44 -13.11 -12.52
C LEU A 80 0.24 -13.04 -11.14
N GLY A 81 -0.06 -11.99 -10.37
CA GLY A 81 0.34 -11.91 -8.95
C GLY A 81 1.08 -10.63 -8.57
N GLY A 82 1.83 -10.04 -9.50
CA GLY A 82 2.62 -8.83 -9.23
C GLY A 82 3.66 -9.06 -8.13
N ASN A 83 3.45 -8.46 -6.96
CA ASN A 83 4.29 -8.65 -5.76
C ASN A 83 3.89 -9.89 -4.94
N ALA A 84 2.68 -10.42 -5.10
CA ALA A 84 2.22 -11.63 -4.42
C ALA A 84 2.77 -12.91 -5.11
N LYS A 85 4.06 -12.91 -5.44
CA LYS A 85 4.74 -14.00 -6.14
C LYS A 85 4.88 -15.21 -5.24
N THR A 86 4.77 -16.38 -5.84
CA THR A 86 5.05 -17.66 -5.22
C THR A 86 6.25 -18.33 -5.87
N HIS A 87 6.89 -19.25 -5.14
CA HIS A 87 7.93 -20.12 -5.65
C HIS A 87 7.66 -21.55 -5.21
N VAL A 88 7.93 -22.50 -6.09
CA VAL A 88 7.78 -23.94 -5.81
C VAL A 88 9.16 -24.52 -5.52
N TRP A 89 9.39 -24.83 -4.25
CA TRP A 89 10.59 -25.53 -3.78
C TRP A 89 10.40 -27.03 -4.01
N LYS A 90 11.29 -27.63 -4.81
CA LYS A 90 11.29 -29.08 -5.07
C LYS A 90 12.41 -29.73 -4.26
N HIS A 91 12.05 -30.68 -3.40
CA HIS A 91 13.01 -31.50 -2.67
C HIS A 91 12.50 -32.94 -2.63
N ASP A 92 13.25 -33.85 -3.24
CA ASP A 92 12.87 -35.25 -3.46
C ASP A 92 11.46 -35.39 -4.06
N HIS A 93 10.55 -36.07 -3.35
CA HIS A 93 9.16 -36.29 -3.75
C HIS A 93 8.19 -35.24 -3.19
N ILE A 94 8.70 -34.17 -2.56
CA ILE A 94 7.90 -33.12 -1.93
C ILE A 94 8.09 -31.82 -2.71
N SER A 95 6.98 -31.16 -3.03
CA SER A 95 6.97 -29.81 -3.57
C SER A 95 6.22 -28.90 -2.61
N ILE A 96 6.87 -27.82 -2.18
CA ILE A 96 6.30 -26.83 -1.26
C ILE A 96 6.22 -25.49 -1.99
N THR A 97 5.02 -24.92 -2.05
CA THR A 97 4.83 -23.58 -2.63
C THR A 97 4.82 -22.54 -1.53
N THR A 98 5.69 -21.54 -1.62
CA THR A 98 5.74 -20.42 -0.65
C THR A 98 5.52 -19.09 -1.36
N GLY A 99 4.91 -18.13 -0.67
CA GLY A 99 5.02 -16.72 -1.07
C GLY A 99 6.46 -16.21 -0.96
N LEU A 100 6.81 -15.16 -1.69
CA LEU A 100 8.12 -14.52 -1.61
C LEU A 100 8.05 -13.13 -0.95
N SER A 101 7.27 -12.20 -1.52
CA SER A 101 7.24 -10.80 -1.03
C SER A 101 6.09 -10.52 -0.06
N VAL A 102 5.03 -11.33 -0.09
CA VAL A 102 3.89 -11.22 0.83
C VAL A 102 3.65 -12.60 1.44
N LEU A 103 3.81 -12.68 2.76
CA LEU A 103 3.71 -13.95 3.50
C LEU A 103 2.50 -13.98 4.42
N ALA A 104 2.14 -12.86 5.00
CA ALA A 104 1.04 -12.74 5.94
C ALA A 104 0.49 -11.31 5.94
N TRP A 105 -0.71 -11.13 6.46
CA TRP A 105 -1.34 -9.82 6.61
C TRP A 105 -2.00 -9.65 7.98
N PRO A 106 -2.09 -8.40 8.45
CA PRO A 106 -2.78 -8.10 9.70
C PRO A 106 -4.30 -8.08 9.54
N THR A 107 -5.02 -8.18 10.65
CA THR A 107 -6.49 -8.12 10.70
C THR A 107 -7.06 -6.76 10.26
N ILE A 108 -6.23 -5.71 10.20
CA ILE A 108 -6.66 -4.39 9.74
C ILE A 108 -6.89 -4.32 8.22
N PHE A 109 -6.50 -5.33 7.44
CA PHE A 109 -6.74 -5.40 5.98
C PHE A 109 -8.18 -5.85 5.68
N ARG A 110 -9.16 -5.07 6.17
CA ARG A 110 -10.60 -5.41 6.17
C ARG A 110 -11.12 -5.78 4.79
N ASN A 111 -10.83 -4.96 3.77
CA ASN A 111 -11.28 -5.22 2.39
C ASN A 111 -10.72 -6.54 1.85
N TYR A 112 -9.47 -6.86 2.18
CA TYR A 112 -8.84 -8.09 1.74
C TYR A 112 -9.44 -9.32 2.43
N ILE A 113 -9.68 -9.23 3.74
CA ILE A 113 -10.34 -10.29 4.51
C ILE A 113 -11.76 -10.53 4.00
N HIS A 114 -12.52 -9.47 3.71
CA HIS A 114 -13.85 -9.60 3.10
C HIS A 114 -13.79 -10.28 1.73
N LEU A 115 -12.82 -9.93 0.88
CA LEU A 115 -12.60 -10.59 -0.40
C LEU A 115 -12.32 -12.09 -0.22
N LEU A 116 -11.42 -12.46 0.70
CA LEU A 116 -11.11 -13.87 0.95
C LEU A 116 -12.34 -14.68 1.41
N ASN A 117 -13.16 -14.10 2.27
CA ASN A 117 -14.42 -14.72 2.71
C ASN A 117 -15.41 -14.87 1.56
N GLU A 118 -15.54 -13.85 0.70
CA GLU A 118 -16.41 -13.90 -0.48
C GLU A 118 -15.96 -14.96 -1.48
N LEU A 119 -14.65 -15.15 -1.63
CA LEU A 119 -14.07 -16.18 -2.48
C LEU A 119 -14.08 -17.57 -1.81
N ASP A 120 -14.54 -17.70 -0.57
CA ASP A 120 -14.46 -18.94 0.23
C ASP A 120 -13.04 -19.51 0.25
N LEU A 121 -12.06 -18.67 0.60
CA LEU A 121 -10.65 -19.04 0.75
C LEU A 121 -10.28 -19.18 2.22
N LYS A 122 -9.74 -20.36 2.56
CA LYS A 122 -9.32 -20.67 3.92
C LYS A 122 -8.01 -19.94 4.26
N THR A 123 -7.96 -19.42 5.48
CA THR A 123 -6.78 -18.79 6.06
C THR A 123 -6.34 -19.55 7.30
N THR A 124 -5.09 -19.33 7.70
CA THR A 124 -4.56 -19.80 8.98
C THR A 124 -3.84 -18.68 9.70
N THR A 125 -3.72 -18.82 11.02
CA THR A 125 -3.01 -17.86 11.86
C THR A 125 -1.55 -18.27 12.00
N VAL A 126 -0.65 -17.31 11.86
CA VAL A 126 0.80 -17.52 12.03
C VAL A 126 1.36 -16.50 13.01
N GLU A 127 2.24 -16.97 13.90
CA GLU A 127 3.04 -16.12 14.76
C GLU A 127 4.36 -15.78 14.06
N LEU A 128 4.77 -14.51 14.14
CA LEU A 128 5.97 -13.99 13.49
C LEU A 128 6.93 -13.43 14.55
N PRO A 129 7.60 -14.30 15.35
CA PRO A 129 8.60 -13.86 16.32
C PRO A 129 9.82 -13.29 15.58
N PHE A 130 10.43 -12.26 16.18
CA PHE A 130 11.65 -11.64 15.67
C PHE A 130 12.82 -12.08 16.53
N PHE A 131 13.95 -12.32 15.88
CA PHE A 131 15.24 -12.54 16.51
C PHE A 131 16.27 -11.65 15.81
N ILE A 132 16.90 -10.76 16.56
CA ILE A 132 17.88 -9.81 16.06
C ILE A 132 19.17 -10.03 16.83
N HIS A 133 20.27 -10.21 16.11
CA HIS A 133 21.61 -10.33 16.65
C HIS A 133 22.49 -9.20 16.10
N THR A 134 22.95 -8.34 16.99
CA THR A 134 23.94 -7.31 16.69
C THR A 134 25.34 -7.89 16.93
N ARG A 135 26.07 -8.17 15.85
CA ARG A 135 27.38 -8.83 15.92
C ARG A 135 28.44 -8.01 16.67
N GLU A 136 28.50 -6.70 16.41
CA GLU A 136 29.52 -5.81 16.98
C GLU A 136 29.46 -5.72 18.51
N GLU A 137 28.24 -5.77 19.05
CA GLU A 137 27.97 -5.64 20.49
C GLU A 137 27.73 -6.99 21.16
N ASN A 138 27.68 -8.07 20.37
CA ASN A 138 27.20 -9.38 20.78
C ASN A 138 25.87 -9.30 21.58
N SER A 139 24.94 -8.48 21.09
CA SER A 139 23.66 -8.20 21.75
C SER A 139 22.50 -8.85 21.00
N PHE A 140 21.48 -9.29 21.75
CA PHE A 140 20.37 -10.08 21.24
C PHE A 140 19.02 -9.50 21.66
N PHE A 141 18.12 -9.38 20.69
CA PHE A 141 16.69 -9.15 20.91
C PHE A 141 15.92 -10.35 20.38
N ALA A 142 14.99 -10.86 21.18
CA ALA A 142 14.14 -11.97 20.78
C ALA A 142 12.74 -11.82 21.38
N HIS A 143 11.72 -12.11 20.57
CA HIS A 143 10.40 -12.43 21.11
C HIS A 143 10.46 -13.75 21.90
N ARG A 144 9.58 -13.93 22.89
CA ARG A 144 9.46 -15.09 23.82
C ARG A 144 10.55 -15.25 24.87
N LYS A 145 11.80 -14.94 24.56
CA LYS A 145 12.93 -15.16 25.47
C LYS A 145 13.63 -13.86 25.80
N GLN A 146 13.61 -13.48 27.07
CA GLN A 146 14.51 -12.43 27.57
C GLN A 146 15.88 -13.05 27.76
N PHE A 147 16.82 -12.71 26.89
CA PHE A 147 18.22 -13.02 27.09
C PHE A 147 18.82 -11.99 28.06
N ILE A 148 19.87 -12.37 28.81
CA ILE A 148 20.55 -11.45 29.74
C ILE A 148 20.99 -10.16 29.00
N HIS A 149 21.39 -10.29 27.72
CA HIS A 149 21.81 -9.18 26.86
C HIS A 149 20.66 -8.33 26.30
N THR A 150 19.39 -8.75 26.45
CA THR A 150 18.22 -7.90 26.10
C THR A 150 18.03 -6.76 27.12
N GLN A 151 18.71 -6.83 28.27
CA GLN A 151 18.63 -5.80 29.32
C GLN A 151 19.22 -4.44 28.89
N GLN A 152 20.19 -4.43 27.96
CA GLN A 152 20.83 -3.20 27.47
C GLN A 152 19.79 -2.21 26.91
N TYR A 153 18.77 -2.73 26.22
CA TYR A 153 17.74 -1.90 25.59
C TYR A 153 16.52 -1.63 26.49
N ASN A 154 16.49 -2.07 27.74
CA ASN A 154 15.33 -1.89 28.62
C ASN A 154 14.94 -0.42 28.82
N LYS A 155 15.92 0.48 28.90
CA LYS A 155 15.66 1.93 29.02
C LYS A 155 15.03 2.47 27.74
N ASP A 156 15.54 2.09 26.58
CA ASP A 156 15.02 2.52 25.28
C ASP A 156 13.63 1.93 25.00
N LEU A 157 13.39 0.66 25.34
CA LEU A 157 12.07 0.03 25.24
C LEU A 157 11.01 0.78 26.07
N LYS A 158 11.35 1.20 27.30
CA LYS A 158 10.45 2.02 28.13
C LYS A 158 10.19 3.41 27.53
N ARG A 159 11.21 4.04 26.94
CA ARG A 159 11.08 5.34 26.25
C ARG A 159 10.22 5.21 25.00
N TRP A 160 10.42 4.16 24.21
CA TRP A 160 9.62 3.84 23.03
C TRP A 160 8.15 3.59 23.40
N ASP A 161 7.88 2.76 24.40
CA ASP A 161 6.50 2.48 24.86
C ASP A 161 5.80 3.77 25.33
N ARG A 162 6.51 4.65 26.05
CA ARG A 162 5.98 5.96 26.43
C ARG A 162 5.65 6.80 25.19
N MET A 163 6.55 6.86 24.21
CA MET A 163 6.32 7.57 22.95
C MET A 163 5.09 7.05 22.22
N VAL A 164 4.97 5.74 22.03
CA VAL A 164 3.82 5.11 21.37
C VAL A 164 2.52 5.43 22.12
N LYS A 165 2.51 5.36 23.45
CA LYS A 165 1.34 5.73 24.27
C LYS A 165 0.94 7.19 24.10
N THR A 166 1.89 8.11 24.09
CA THR A 166 1.61 9.55 23.86
C THR A 166 1.03 9.78 22.47
N VAL A 167 1.65 9.21 21.43
CA VAL A 167 1.17 9.35 20.04
C VAL A 167 -0.21 8.72 19.88
N ARG A 168 -0.43 7.55 20.49
CA ARG A 168 -1.72 6.84 20.49
C ARG A 168 -2.81 7.71 21.11
N TYR A 169 -2.58 8.24 22.31
CA TYR A 169 -3.57 9.08 23.00
C TYR A 169 -4.01 10.27 22.14
N VAL A 170 -3.05 11.02 21.57
CA VAL A 170 -3.36 12.18 20.73
C VAL A 170 -4.04 11.78 19.43
N THR A 171 -3.53 10.75 18.75
CA THR A 171 -4.07 10.30 17.46
C THR A 171 -5.48 9.74 17.61
N GLU A 172 -5.74 8.93 18.63
CA GLU A 172 -7.07 8.36 18.90
C GLU A 172 -8.07 9.45 19.32
N THR A 173 -7.63 10.46 20.07
CA THR A 173 -8.47 11.60 20.43
C THR A 173 -8.89 12.43 19.22
N LEU A 174 -7.99 12.64 18.26
CA LEU A 174 -8.23 13.50 17.09
C LEU A 174 -8.80 12.77 15.88
N CYS A 175 -8.49 11.49 15.70
CA CYS A 175 -8.83 10.71 14.51
C CYS A 175 -9.80 9.56 14.78
N GLY A 176 -10.00 9.16 16.05
CA GLY A 176 -10.79 8.00 16.44
C GLY A 176 -9.94 6.77 16.78
N LYS A 177 -10.56 5.80 17.46
CA LYS A 177 -9.90 4.60 18.01
C LYS A 177 -9.71 3.47 17.01
N GLU A 178 -10.36 3.55 15.85
CA GLU A 178 -10.26 2.51 14.82
C GLU A 178 -8.82 2.40 14.29
N PRO A 179 -8.21 1.21 14.20
CA PRO A 179 -6.88 1.09 13.62
C PRO A 179 -6.90 1.42 12.12
N SER A 180 -6.08 2.37 11.69
CA SER A 180 -5.94 2.74 10.28
C SER A 180 -4.56 3.32 10.00
N LEU A 181 -3.97 2.96 8.87
CA LEU A 181 -2.77 3.61 8.33
C LEU A 181 -3.08 4.95 7.67
N TYR A 182 -4.37 5.23 7.42
CA TYR A 182 -4.85 6.42 6.71
C TYR A 182 -5.54 7.41 7.64
N HIS A 183 -5.46 7.22 8.96
CA HIS A 183 -5.96 8.20 9.91
C HIS A 183 -5.15 9.49 9.81
N PHE A 184 -5.83 10.53 9.35
CA PHE A 184 -5.25 11.83 9.15
C PHE A 184 -6.19 12.91 9.71
N ASN A 185 -5.62 13.81 10.50
CA ASN A 185 -6.27 15.02 10.98
C ASN A 185 -5.21 16.11 10.97
N PHE A 186 -5.49 17.26 10.35
CA PHE A 186 -4.55 18.39 10.27
C PHE A 186 -4.11 18.90 11.64
N LEU A 187 -4.94 18.74 12.68
CA LEU A 187 -4.62 19.13 14.04
C LEU A 187 -3.72 18.13 14.77
N ASN A 188 -3.50 16.92 14.22
CA ASN A 188 -2.60 15.94 14.81
C ASN A 188 -1.15 16.27 14.44
N PRO A 189 -0.32 16.78 15.38
CA PRO A 189 1.05 17.20 15.06
C PRO A 189 1.93 16.05 14.60
N PHE A 190 1.60 14.81 14.99
CA PHE A 190 2.38 13.63 14.64
C PHE A 190 2.28 13.24 13.15
N ASN A 191 1.39 13.88 12.38
CA ASN A 191 1.38 13.76 10.93
C ASN A 191 2.56 14.46 10.25
N PHE A 192 3.16 15.45 10.92
CA PHE A 192 4.25 16.26 10.37
C PHE A 192 5.59 16.01 11.06
N ILE A 193 5.56 15.33 12.19
CA ILE A 193 6.77 14.95 12.94
C ILE A 193 7.20 13.55 12.52
N SER A 194 8.43 13.43 11.99
CA SER A 194 8.98 12.13 11.62
C SER A 194 9.25 11.24 12.84
N MET A 195 9.06 9.94 12.66
CA MET A 195 9.25 8.92 13.70
C MET A 195 10.65 8.99 14.32
N ARG A 196 11.67 9.23 13.49
CA ARG A 196 13.04 9.35 13.97
C ARG A 196 13.22 10.59 14.85
N PHE A 197 12.73 11.74 14.41
CA PHE A 197 12.87 12.98 15.19
C PHE A 197 12.13 12.88 16.53
N LEU A 198 10.90 12.35 16.52
CA LEU A 198 10.15 12.14 17.76
C LEU A 198 10.87 11.18 18.72
N SER A 199 11.48 10.10 18.20
CA SER A 199 12.24 9.16 19.03
C SER A 199 13.39 9.84 19.79
N LEU A 200 14.07 10.81 19.17
CA LEU A 200 15.11 11.61 19.82
C LEU A 200 14.56 12.44 20.98
N LEU A 201 13.41 13.08 20.79
CA LEU A 201 12.75 13.87 21.84
C LEU A 201 12.36 13.03 23.06
N PHE A 202 12.04 11.75 22.85
CA PHE A 202 11.78 10.79 23.92
C PHE A 202 13.05 10.14 24.51
N GLY A 203 14.23 10.54 24.01
CA GLY A 203 15.53 10.06 24.46
C GLY A 203 15.89 8.64 23.97
N VAL A 204 15.26 8.17 22.91
CA VAL A 204 15.60 6.87 22.30
C VAL A 204 17.00 6.96 21.68
N SER A 205 17.87 6.03 22.05
CA SER A 205 19.27 6.01 21.59
C SER A 205 19.39 5.72 20.09
N ASN A 206 20.47 6.22 19.46
CA ASN A 206 20.80 5.89 18.07
C ASN A 206 21.06 4.39 17.91
N GLN A 207 21.66 3.78 18.93
CA GLN A 207 21.96 2.36 18.98
C GLN A 207 20.68 1.53 18.93
N PHE A 208 19.68 1.82 19.78
CA PHE A 208 18.39 1.13 19.74
C PHE A 208 17.65 1.37 18.41
N TRP A 209 17.70 2.59 17.89
CA TRP A 209 17.10 2.91 16.59
C TRP A 209 17.68 2.05 15.46
N ASN A 210 19.01 2.02 15.33
CA ASN A 210 19.70 1.31 14.25
C ASN A 210 19.67 -0.21 14.43
N ASN A 211 19.80 -0.70 15.65
CA ASN A 211 19.95 -2.14 15.91
C ASN A 211 18.61 -2.86 16.07
N ILE A 212 17.54 -2.16 16.50
CA ILE A 212 16.24 -2.79 16.80
C ILE A 212 15.11 -2.20 15.95
N VAL A 213 14.89 -0.88 16.00
CA VAL A 213 13.74 -0.24 15.34
C VAL A 213 13.81 -0.40 13.82
N VAL A 214 14.98 -0.10 13.22
CA VAL A 214 15.17 -0.19 11.77
C VAL A 214 15.05 -1.64 11.28
N PRO A 215 15.77 -2.64 11.81
CA PRO A 215 15.68 -4.00 11.30
C PRO A 215 14.29 -4.61 11.45
N MET A 216 13.62 -4.34 12.58
CA MET A 216 12.30 -4.91 12.82
C MET A 216 11.25 -4.33 11.86
N TYR A 217 11.18 -3.00 11.70
CA TYR A 217 10.20 -2.39 10.81
C TYR A 217 10.58 -2.46 9.33
N ALA A 218 11.88 -2.51 8.99
CA ALA A 218 12.33 -2.69 7.61
C ALA A 218 11.84 -4.02 7.01
N SER A 219 11.69 -5.06 7.83
CA SER A 219 11.09 -6.33 7.40
C SER A 219 9.68 -6.17 6.81
N SER A 220 8.96 -5.13 7.23
CA SER A 220 7.55 -4.91 6.86
C SER A 220 7.36 -3.78 5.86
N PHE A 221 8.20 -2.75 5.93
CA PHE A 221 8.23 -1.67 4.94
C PHE A 221 9.08 -1.98 3.71
N LEU A 222 9.80 -3.11 3.71
CA LEU A 222 10.76 -3.48 2.66
C LEU A 222 11.79 -2.35 2.37
N SER A 223 12.09 -1.54 3.39
CA SER A 223 13.02 -0.42 3.29
C SER A 223 13.66 -0.13 4.64
N THR A 224 14.94 0.20 4.63
CA THR A 224 15.67 0.66 5.82
C THR A 224 15.50 2.16 6.07
N LYS A 225 15.01 2.91 5.07
CA LYS A 225 14.78 4.36 5.16
C LYS A 225 13.45 4.68 5.85
N ILE A 226 13.28 4.22 7.09
CA ILE A 226 12.03 4.44 7.84
C ILE A 226 12.03 5.74 8.67
N SER A 227 13.13 6.50 8.65
CA SER A 227 13.31 7.66 9.53
C SER A 227 12.34 8.80 9.28
N PHE A 228 11.90 8.98 8.04
CA PHE A 228 10.99 10.05 7.61
C PHE A 228 9.50 9.72 7.80
N ILE A 229 9.16 8.46 8.12
CA ILE A 229 7.76 8.04 8.28
C ILE A 229 7.09 8.90 9.36
N PRO A 230 5.90 9.48 9.10
CA PRO A 230 5.16 10.24 10.10
C PRO A 230 4.90 9.43 11.38
N SER A 231 5.10 10.07 12.52
CA SER A 231 4.94 9.44 13.83
C SER A 231 3.50 8.99 14.09
N SER A 232 2.49 9.59 13.46
CA SER A 232 1.08 9.23 13.62
C SER A 232 0.76 7.77 13.28
N ILE A 233 1.61 7.10 12.49
CA ILE A 233 1.47 5.68 12.12
C ILE A 233 1.97 4.74 13.23
N LEU A 234 2.77 5.23 14.20
CA LEU A 234 3.34 4.44 15.30
C LEU A 234 2.33 3.57 16.07
N PRO A 235 1.12 4.06 16.45
CA PRO A 235 0.17 3.24 17.20
C PRO A 235 -0.31 2.02 16.41
N THR A 236 -0.46 2.19 15.08
CA THR A 236 -0.81 1.10 14.18
C THR A 236 0.40 0.18 14.00
N LEU A 237 1.61 0.69 13.81
CA LEU A 237 2.80 -0.16 13.69
C LEU A 237 3.06 -0.99 14.94
N ASP A 238 2.96 -0.41 16.13
CA ASP A 238 3.12 -1.15 17.38
C ASP A 238 2.00 -2.17 17.62
N SER A 239 0.80 -1.96 17.07
CA SER A 239 -0.27 -2.96 17.16
C SER A 239 -0.02 -4.16 16.25
N LEU A 240 0.65 -3.96 15.11
CA LEU A 240 1.01 -5.00 14.17
C LEU A 240 2.29 -5.72 14.56
N ILE A 241 3.33 -4.94 14.89
CA ILE A 241 4.69 -5.41 15.17
C ILE A 241 5.22 -4.62 16.35
N SER A 242 4.95 -5.16 17.54
CA SER A 242 5.38 -4.52 18.78
C SER A 242 6.86 -4.76 19.02
N LEU A 243 7.52 -3.76 19.59
CA LEU A 243 8.90 -3.89 20.09
C LEU A 243 8.97 -4.58 21.46
N LYS A 244 7.83 -4.96 22.03
CA LYS A 244 7.76 -5.60 23.34
C LYS A 244 8.13 -7.08 23.24
N PRO A 245 9.14 -7.58 24.00
CA PRO A 245 9.59 -8.96 23.92
C PRO A 245 8.50 -10.02 24.18
N ASP A 246 7.50 -9.68 24.99
CA ASP A 246 6.36 -10.51 25.38
C ASP A 246 5.18 -10.45 24.39
N ARG A 247 5.19 -9.54 23.42
CA ARG A 247 4.08 -9.34 22.48
C ARG A 247 4.46 -9.77 21.07
N ILE A 248 4.14 -11.01 20.76
CA ILE A 248 4.48 -11.63 19.47
C ILE A 248 3.52 -11.15 18.38
N PRO A 249 4.03 -10.65 17.25
CA PRO A 249 3.21 -10.35 16.09
C PRO A 249 2.46 -11.60 15.62
N THR A 250 1.15 -11.48 15.48
CA THR A 250 0.28 -12.55 14.98
C THR A 250 -0.46 -12.04 13.76
N MET A 251 -0.41 -12.79 12.66
CA MET A 251 -0.98 -12.42 11.37
C MET A 251 -1.76 -13.58 10.75
N GLN A 252 -2.55 -13.28 9.71
CA GLN A 252 -3.21 -14.28 8.89
C GLN A 252 -2.36 -14.58 7.65
N THR A 253 -2.39 -15.83 7.20
CA THR A 253 -1.81 -16.26 5.92
C THR A 253 -2.76 -17.22 5.20
N TRP A 254 -2.52 -17.45 3.91
CA TRP A 254 -3.30 -18.41 3.12
C TRP A 254 -3.04 -19.83 3.63
N LEU A 255 -4.06 -20.68 3.64
CA LEU A 255 -3.87 -22.10 3.98
C LEU A 255 -2.99 -22.83 2.95
N HIS A 256 -3.12 -22.44 1.68
CA HIS A 256 -2.33 -23.00 0.58
C HIS A 256 -1.40 -21.94 0.00
N THR A 257 -1.90 -21.05 -0.87
CA THR A 257 -1.06 -20.02 -1.49
C THR A 257 -1.87 -18.78 -1.88
N SER A 258 -1.18 -17.71 -2.24
CA SER A 258 -1.81 -16.51 -2.81
C SER A 258 -2.39 -16.73 -4.21
N THR A 259 -1.96 -17.75 -4.97
CA THR A 259 -2.41 -17.96 -6.37
C THR A 259 -3.89 -18.26 -6.45
N ASP A 260 -4.43 -18.98 -5.47
CA ASP A 260 -5.86 -19.31 -5.37
C ASP A 260 -6.75 -18.07 -5.41
N VAL A 261 -6.26 -16.94 -4.88
CA VAL A 261 -6.96 -15.66 -4.94
C VAL A 261 -7.07 -15.17 -6.37
N PHE A 262 -5.95 -15.18 -7.10
CA PHE A 262 -5.90 -14.73 -8.49
C PHE A 262 -6.75 -15.62 -9.40
N ASP A 263 -6.65 -16.94 -9.22
CA ASP A 263 -7.40 -17.92 -10.01
C ASP A 263 -8.91 -17.75 -9.80
N LYS A 264 -9.38 -17.63 -8.55
CA LYS A 264 -10.80 -17.43 -8.26
C LYS A 264 -11.32 -16.08 -8.77
N MET A 265 -10.53 -15.03 -8.66
CA MET A 265 -10.94 -13.68 -9.10
C MET A 265 -11.00 -13.53 -10.63
N THR A 266 -10.27 -14.37 -11.37
CA THR A 266 -10.10 -14.22 -12.83
C THR A 266 -10.74 -15.34 -13.65
N LYS A 267 -11.44 -16.27 -13.02
CA LYS A 267 -12.09 -17.43 -13.66
C LYS A 267 -12.87 -17.09 -14.95
N ASP A 268 -13.59 -15.96 -14.95
CA ASP A 268 -14.42 -15.52 -16.07
C ASP A 268 -13.89 -14.22 -16.74
N ILE A 269 -12.57 -14.00 -16.69
CA ILE A 269 -11.90 -12.82 -17.27
C ILE A 269 -10.85 -13.29 -18.28
N ILE A 270 -10.79 -12.60 -19.43
CA ILE A 270 -9.76 -12.90 -20.44
C ILE A 270 -8.41 -12.39 -19.91
N ILE A 271 -7.41 -13.26 -19.88
CA ILE A 271 -6.05 -12.93 -19.45
C ILE A 271 -5.08 -13.11 -20.62
N LYS A 272 -4.25 -12.10 -20.85
CA LYS A 272 -3.10 -12.14 -21.77
C LYS A 272 -1.81 -11.98 -20.96
N THR A 273 -1.13 -13.07 -20.67
CA THR A 273 0.21 -13.08 -20.04
C THR A 273 1.31 -13.00 -21.11
N ASN A 274 2.56 -12.77 -20.69
CA ASN A 274 3.71 -12.52 -21.56
C ASN A 274 3.50 -11.34 -22.53
N HIS A 275 2.60 -10.42 -22.16
CA HIS A 275 2.20 -9.31 -23.02
C HIS A 275 2.52 -8.00 -22.31
N ARG A 276 3.76 -7.54 -22.51
CA ARG A 276 4.16 -6.19 -22.08
C ARG A 276 3.58 -5.16 -23.04
N ILE A 277 2.69 -4.33 -22.52
CA ILE A 277 2.17 -3.18 -23.26
C ILE A 277 3.25 -2.11 -23.38
N ASN A 278 3.61 -1.77 -24.61
CA ASN A 278 4.63 -0.76 -24.90
C ASN A 278 4.02 0.53 -25.42
N ASN A 279 2.89 0.42 -26.13
CA ASN A 279 2.22 1.57 -26.74
C ASN A 279 0.72 1.52 -26.42
N VAL A 280 0.17 2.64 -25.95
CA VAL A 280 -1.27 2.85 -25.83
C VAL A 280 -1.59 4.12 -26.59
N HIS A 281 -2.44 4.00 -27.60
CA HIS A 281 -2.92 5.14 -28.34
C HIS A 281 -4.39 5.41 -28.02
N VAL A 282 -4.66 6.64 -27.58
CA VAL A 282 -5.99 7.08 -27.17
C VAL A 282 -6.49 8.13 -28.15
N GLN A 283 -7.54 7.79 -28.91
CA GLN A 283 -8.22 8.69 -29.83
C GLN A 283 -9.61 9.04 -29.30
N ARG A 284 -9.95 10.33 -29.27
CA ARG A 284 -11.33 10.77 -29.03
C ARG A 284 -12.07 10.83 -30.36
N LYS A 285 -13.22 10.16 -30.44
CA LYS A 285 -14.14 10.26 -31.57
C LYS A 285 -15.15 11.39 -31.36
N GLU A 286 -15.81 11.78 -32.45
CA GLU A 286 -16.78 12.89 -32.52
C GLU A 286 -17.91 12.80 -31.48
N ASN A 287 -18.31 11.58 -31.08
CA ASN A 287 -19.37 11.33 -30.09
C ASN A 287 -18.88 11.27 -28.62
N ASN A 288 -17.73 11.87 -28.31
CA ASN A 288 -17.09 11.79 -26.98
C ASN A 288 -16.73 10.35 -26.55
N GLN A 289 -16.74 9.41 -27.50
CA GLN A 289 -16.27 8.04 -27.33
C GLN A 289 -14.74 8.02 -27.39
N ILE A 290 -14.14 7.17 -26.57
CA ILE A 290 -12.69 6.99 -26.55
C ILE A 290 -12.40 5.65 -27.22
N MET A 291 -11.57 5.68 -28.26
CA MET A 291 -11.00 4.51 -28.89
C MET A 291 -9.59 4.33 -28.34
N ILE A 292 -9.33 3.19 -27.72
CA ILE A 292 -8.01 2.84 -27.20
C ILE A 292 -7.50 1.66 -28.01
N THR A 293 -6.35 1.84 -28.66
CA THR A 293 -5.60 0.74 -29.27
C THR A 293 -4.38 0.45 -28.42
N ILE A 294 -4.13 -0.84 -28.22
CA ILE A 294 -3.04 -1.36 -27.41
C ILE A 294 -2.05 -2.03 -28.35
N ASP A 295 -0.81 -1.56 -28.30
CA ASP A 295 0.24 -1.87 -29.27
C ASP A 295 -0.28 -1.68 -30.72
N ASN A 296 0.28 -2.41 -31.68
CA ASN A 296 -0.22 -2.42 -33.07
C ASN A 296 -1.29 -3.51 -33.29
N GLU A 297 -1.93 -4.00 -32.23
CA GLU A 297 -3.04 -4.95 -32.37
C GLU A 297 -4.30 -4.22 -32.85
N ASN A 298 -5.08 -4.86 -33.73
CA ASN A 298 -6.37 -4.37 -34.22
C ASN A 298 -7.51 -4.49 -33.17
N ILE A 299 -7.19 -4.43 -31.87
CA ILE A 299 -8.19 -4.52 -30.80
C ILE A 299 -8.48 -3.12 -30.28
N VAL A 300 -9.74 -2.72 -30.44
CA VAL A 300 -10.27 -1.46 -29.93
C VAL A 300 -10.96 -1.69 -28.59
N TYR A 301 -10.54 -0.90 -27.60
CA TYR A 301 -11.17 -0.81 -26.28
C TYR A 301 -11.89 0.52 -26.11
N ASP A 302 -12.95 0.51 -25.32
CA ASP A 302 -13.71 1.70 -24.94
C ASP A 302 -13.13 2.35 -23.67
N ARG A 303 -12.51 1.54 -22.81
CA ARG A 303 -11.94 1.98 -21.53
C ARG A 303 -10.63 1.25 -21.26
N ILE A 304 -9.73 1.94 -20.56
CA ILE A 304 -8.47 1.38 -20.08
C ILE A 304 -8.28 1.71 -18.60
N ILE A 305 -7.74 0.74 -17.85
CA ILE A 305 -7.33 0.88 -16.46
C ILE A 305 -5.85 0.55 -16.39
N PHE A 306 -5.03 1.51 -16.00
CA PHE A 306 -3.62 1.25 -15.68
C PHE A 306 -3.53 0.79 -14.22
N ALA A 307 -3.18 -0.48 -14.04
CA ALA A 307 -2.92 -1.12 -12.75
C ALA A 307 -1.45 -1.57 -12.63
N CYS A 308 -0.56 -0.90 -13.34
CA CYS A 308 0.88 -1.06 -13.32
C CYS A 308 1.56 0.16 -12.68
N ASN A 309 2.89 0.12 -12.55
CA ASN A 309 3.64 1.25 -11.99
C ASN A 309 3.55 2.51 -12.88
N SER A 310 3.86 3.67 -12.29
CA SER A 310 3.71 4.96 -12.98
C SER A 310 4.66 5.10 -14.18
N HIS A 311 5.87 4.55 -14.10
CA HIS A 311 6.83 4.53 -15.21
C HIS A 311 6.33 3.71 -16.41
N ALA A 312 5.77 2.53 -16.18
CA ALA A 312 5.20 1.70 -17.24
C ALA A 312 4.00 2.40 -17.90
N THR A 313 3.13 3.01 -17.08
CA THR A 313 2.01 3.84 -17.57
C THR A 313 2.51 4.98 -18.46
N MET A 314 3.54 5.71 -18.01
CA MET A 314 4.13 6.83 -18.74
C MET A 314 4.75 6.39 -20.06
N ASN A 315 5.53 5.30 -20.04
CA ASN A 315 6.16 4.76 -21.24
C ASN A 315 5.12 4.32 -22.28
N ALA A 316 4.08 3.62 -21.81
CA ALA A 316 2.98 3.18 -22.67
C ALA A 316 2.26 4.35 -23.35
N LEU A 317 2.01 5.45 -22.63
CA LEU A 317 1.33 6.62 -23.18
C LEU A 317 2.22 7.51 -24.06
N ASN A 318 3.50 7.66 -23.73
CA ASN A 318 4.44 8.52 -24.47
C ASN A 318 4.81 7.94 -25.84
N ASN A 319 5.02 6.62 -25.92
CA ASN A 319 5.38 5.98 -27.19
C ASN A 319 4.18 5.90 -28.18
N GLY A 320 2.95 6.04 -27.67
CA GLY A 320 1.79 6.29 -28.50
C GLY A 320 1.82 7.73 -28.99
N ASN A 321 2.61 8.01 -30.04
CA ASN A 321 3.01 9.30 -30.67
C ASN A 321 1.97 10.46 -30.78
N ASN A 322 0.73 10.29 -30.33
CA ASN A 322 -0.37 11.24 -30.43
C ASN A 322 -1.21 11.38 -29.14
N THR A 323 -0.75 10.85 -28.00
CA THR A 323 -1.50 10.92 -26.74
C THR A 323 -1.17 12.21 -25.99
N ASN A 324 -2.00 13.25 -26.13
CA ASN A 324 -1.86 14.50 -25.35
C ASN A 324 -2.23 14.26 -23.88
N ILE A 325 -1.24 13.92 -23.06
CA ILE A 325 -1.37 13.76 -21.61
C ILE A 325 -1.43 15.14 -20.94
N SER A 326 -2.34 15.33 -19.98
CA SER A 326 -2.40 16.58 -19.22
C SER A 326 -1.13 16.78 -18.38
N PHE A 327 -0.75 18.04 -18.15
CA PHE A 327 0.39 18.38 -17.30
C PHE A 327 0.27 17.77 -15.90
N LEU A 328 -0.93 17.80 -15.30
CA LEU A 328 -1.17 17.24 -13.98
C LEU A 328 -0.95 15.71 -13.95
N LEU A 329 -1.44 14.99 -14.96
CA LEU A 329 -1.24 13.54 -15.03
C LEU A 329 0.24 13.22 -15.26
N LYS A 330 0.93 13.98 -16.11
CA LYS A 330 2.37 13.85 -16.30
C LYS A 330 3.12 14.03 -14.98
N LEU A 331 2.81 15.10 -14.24
CA LEU A 331 3.39 15.39 -12.94
C LEU A 331 3.16 14.25 -11.93
N MET A 332 1.93 13.75 -11.81
CA MET A 332 1.60 12.65 -10.89
C MET A 332 2.34 11.36 -11.23
N LEU A 333 2.50 11.04 -12.51
CA LEU A 333 3.20 9.82 -12.92
C LEU A 333 4.72 9.93 -12.71
N THR A 334 5.30 11.12 -12.88
CA THR A 334 6.74 11.36 -12.67
C THR A 334 7.13 11.57 -11.21
N SER A 335 6.19 11.91 -10.33
CA SER A 335 6.50 12.20 -8.91
C SER A 335 6.64 10.96 -8.04
N VAL A 336 6.19 9.80 -8.52
CA VAL A 336 6.29 8.53 -7.79
C VAL A 336 7.65 7.90 -8.09
N THR A 337 8.50 7.83 -7.07
CA THR A 337 9.72 7.03 -7.10
C THR A 337 9.44 5.70 -6.40
N TYR A 338 9.78 4.60 -7.07
CA TYR A 338 9.78 3.29 -6.44
C TYR A 338 11.14 3.08 -5.79
N ALA A 339 11.15 2.54 -4.57
CA ALA A 339 12.39 2.01 -4.02
C ALA A 339 12.69 0.72 -4.79
N ASP A 340 13.77 0.76 -5.58
CA ASP A 340 14.30 -0.44 -6.24
C ASP A 340 14.81 -1.46 -5.21
#